data_AF-A0AAX3EAC6-F1
#
_entry.id   AF-A0AAX3EAC6-F1
#
_cell.length_a   1.000
_cell.length_b   1.000
_cell.length_c   1.000
_cell.angle_alpha   90.00
_cell.angle_beta   90.00
_cell.angle_gamma   90.00
#
_symmetry.space_group_name_H-M   'P 1'
#
loop_
_entity.id
_entity.type
_entity.pdbx_description
1 polymer ?
#
loop_
_entity_poly.entity_id
_entity_poly.type
_entity_poly.pdbx_seq_one_letter_code
_entity_poly.pdbx_strand_id
1 'polypeptide(L)'
;MLGTAAIEVEDAKIDVRPTDVRRTLLVHGDRDPVLSHRSSEEVYRRAGEPRRLVVYEGAGHTLDEAAGSLYVEVKAWLLKHLPGTLV
;
A
#
# COMPACT_ATOMS: atom_id res chain seq x y z
N MET A 1 36.52 -10.78 30.36
CA MET A 1 35.11 -10.53 30.71
C MET A 1 34.64 -9.37 29.86
N LEU A 2 33.89 -9.63 28.78
CA LEU A 2 33.30 -8.61 27.92
C LEU A 2 31.86 -8.40 28.38
N GLY A 3 31.54 -7.19 28.85
CA GLY A 3 30.21 -6.85 29.34
C GLY A 3 29.22 -6.71 28.18
N THR A 4 28.13 -7.46 28.23
CA THR A 4 26.98 -7.29 27.35
C THR A 4 26.21 -6.07 27.83
N ALA A 5 26.13 -5.01 27.02
CA ALA A 5 25.18 -3.93 27.26
C ALA A 5 23.81 -4.39 26.72
N ALA A 6 22.82 -4.51 27.60
CA ALA A 6 21.44 -4.66 27.20
C ALA A 6 20.91 -3.28 26.77
N ILE A 7 20.37 -3.20 25.55
CA ILE A 7 19.57 -2.05 25.13
C ILE A 7 18.14 -2.36 25.54
N GLU A 8 17.67 -1.74 26.62
CA GLU A 8 16.24 -1.74 26.94
C GLU A 8 15.55 -0.74 26.00
N VAL A 9 14.71 -1.25 25.11
CA VAL A 9 13.84 -0.42 24.29
C VAL A 9 12.60 -0.13 25.13
N GLU A 10 12.61 0.98 25.87
CA GLU A 10 11.41 1.47 26.54
C GLU A 10 10.30 1.69 25.51
N ASP A 11 9.09 1.26 25.86
CA ASP A 11 7.86 1.26 25.06
C ASP A 11 7.75 2.41 24.06
N ALA A 12 8.34 2.22 22.88
CA ALA A 12 8.19 3.12 21.76
C ALA A 12 6.73 3.04 21.32
N LYS A 13 5.88 3.89 21.91
CA LYS A 13 4.54 4.14 21.42
C LYS A 13 4.68 4.80 20.06
N ILE A 14 4.66 3.98 19.02
CA ILE A 14 4.45 4.47 17.67
C ILE A 14 3.01 5.01 17.65
N ASP A 15 2.88 6.32 17.80
CA ASP A 15 1.64 7.05 17.54
C ASP A 15 1.40 6.99 16.03
N VAL A 16 0.86 5.86 15.56
CA VAL A 16 0.23 5.78 14.25
C VAL A 16 -1.06 6.58 14.37
N ARG A 17 -0.95 7.90 14.23
CA ARG A 17 -2.12 8.72 13.92
C ARG A 17 -2.80 8.06 12.73
N PRO A 18 -4.13 7.89 12.73
CA PRO A 18 -4.83 7.53 11.51
C PRO A 18 -4.40 8.54 10.45
N THR A 19 -3.50 8.12 9.57
CA THR A 19 -3.17 8.93 8.41
C THR A 19 -4.50 9.04 7.70
N ASP A 20 -5.04 10.26 7.66
CA ASP A 20 -6.28 10.57 6.97
C ASP A 20 -6.02 10.51 5.46
N VAL A 21 -5.47 9.38 4.99
CA VAL A 21 -5.34 9.00 3.59
C VAL A 21 -6.75 8.67 3.14
N ARG A 22 -7.56 9.72 2.97
CA ARG A 22 -8.88 9.56 2.39
C ARG A 22 -8.66 9.23 0.92
N ARG A 23 -9.31 8.17 0.44
CA ARG A 23 -9.30 7.74 -0.98
C ARG A 23 -8.01 7.03 -1.41
N THR A 24 -7.77 5.84 -0.87
CA THR A 24 -6.57 5.03 -1.18
C THR A 24 -6.85 3.96 -2.24
N LEU A 25 -6.04 3.95 -3.29
CA LEU A 25 -5.89 2.80 -4.20
C LEU A 25 -4.54 2.12 -3.91
N LEU A 26 -4.58 0.84 -3.56
CA LEU A 26 -3.42 -0.02 -3.37
C LEU A 26 -3.33 -0.97 -4.55
N VAL A 27 -2.17 -1.04 -5.20
CA VAL A 27 -1.93 -1.96 -6.32
C VAL A 27 -0.64 -2.72 -6.04
N HIS A 28 -0.65 -4.02 -6.25
CA HIS A 28 0.47 -4.88 -5.91
C HIS A 28 0.55 -6.11 -6.82
N GLY A 29 1.75 -6.63 -7.06
CA GLY A 29 1.97 -7.89 -7.79
C GLY A 29 2.18 -9.04 -6.82
N ASP A 30 1.55 -10.19 -7.03
CA ASP A 30 1.69 -11.31 -6.09
C ASP A 30 3.06 -12.02 -6.14
N ARG A 31 3.87 -11.72 -7.16
CA ARG A 31 5.26 -12.17 -7.33
C ARG A 31 6.29 -11.07 -7.06
N ASP A 32 5.92 -10.00 -6.37
CA ASP A 32 6.87 -8.99 -5.90
C ASP A 32 7.99 -9.64 -5.05
N PRO A 33 9.26 -9.61 -5.51
CA PRO A 33 10.37 -10.23 -4.79
C PRO A 33 10.92 -9.35 -3.65
N VAL A 34 10.48 -8.10 -3.55
CA VAL A 34 10.94 -7.13 -2.54
C VAL A 34 10.06 -7.24 -1.29
N LEU A 35 8.73 -7.25 -1.46
CA LEU A 35 7.80 -7.39 -0.34
C LEU A 35 6.52 -8.11 -0.75
N SER A 36 5.93 -8.88 0.17
CA SER A 36 4.70 -9.62 -0.13
C SER A 36 3.49 -8.70 -0.25
N HIS A 37 2.58 -9.00 -1.20
CA HIS A 37 1.28 -8.33 -1.35
C HIS A 37 0.44 -8.30 -0.06
N ARG A 38 0.67 -9.22 0.88
CA ARG A 38 0.05 -9.20 2.22
C ARG A 38 0.31 -7.90 2.98
N SER A 39 1.40 -7.20 2.67
CA SER A 39 1.67 -5.86 3.23
C SER A 39 0.62 -4.86 2.77
N SER A 40 0.23 -4.91 1.48
CA SER A 40 -0.85 -4.08 0.93
C SER A 40 -2.21 -4.50 1.49
N GLU A 41 -2.45 -5.79 1.73
CA GLU A 41 -3.65 -6.26 2.45
C GLU A 41 -3.73 -5.67 3.86
N GLU A 42 -2.61 -5.60 4.58
CA GLU A 42 -2.58 -5.02 5.92
C GLU A 42 -2.87 -3.52 5.92
N VAL A 43 -2.30 -2.77 4.96
CA VAL A 43 -2.63 -1.36 4.78
C VAL A 43 -4.10 -1.20 4.41
N TYR A 44 -4.63 -2.05 3.52
CA TYR A 44 -6.03 -2.04 3.12
C TYR A 44 -6.97 -2.24 4.33
N ARG A 45 -6.66 -3.18 5.23
CA ARG A 45 -7.45 -3.41 6.46
C ARG A 45 -7.53 -2.18 7.37
N ARG A 46 -6.50 -1.34 7.37
CA ARG A 46 -6.40 -0.16 8.23
C ARG A 46 -6.83 1.15 7.56
N ALA A 47 -6.90 1.18 6.23
CA ALA A 47 -7.22 2.38 5.47
C ALA A 47 -8.67 2.85 5.69
N GLY A 48 -8.92 4.15 5.58
CA GLY A 48 -10.27 4.72 5.59
C GLY A 48 -10.99 4.54 4.24
N GLU A 49 -12.31 4.77 4.22
CA GLU A 49 -13.08 4.73 2.97
C GLU A 49 -13.06 6.08 2.21
N PRO A 50 -13.16 6.06 0.87
CA PRO A 50 -13.14 4.88 0.00
C PRO A 50 -11.73 4.28 -0.11
N ARG A 51 -11.65 2.96 -0.11
CA ARG A 51 -10.39 2.23 -0.38
C ARG A 51 -10.58 1.10 -1.37
N ARG A 52 -9.54 0.80 -2.14
CA ARG A 52 -9.48 -0.37 -3.03
C ARG A 52 -8.10 -1.02 -2.97
N LEU A 53 -8.07 -2.34 -3.05
CA LEU A 53 -6.88 -3.15 -3.25
C LEU A 53 -7.02 -3.95 -4.55
N VAL A 54 -5.99 -3.93 -5.38
CA VAL A 54 -5.85 -4.76 -6.58
C VAL A 54 -4.54 -5.53 -6.47
N VAL A 55 -4.63 -6.86 -6.54
CA VAL A 55 -3.47 -7.75 -6.60
C VAL A 55 -3.43 -8.38 -7.99
N TYR A 56 -2.36 -8.14 -8.73
CA TYR A 56 -2.16 -8.73 -10.06
C TYR A 56 -1.41 -10.06 -9.94
N GLU A 57 -2.07 -11.14 -10.36
CA GLU A 57 -1.48 -12.47 -10.43
C GLU A 57 -0.34 -12.49 -11.45
N GLY A 58 0.80 -13.05 -11.05
CA GLY A 58 1.99 -13.20 -11.88
C GLY A 58 2.87 -11.95 -11.99
N ALA A 59 2.41 -10.78 -11.51
CA ALA A 59 3.13 -9.53 -11.65
C ALA A 59 4.20 -9.35 -10.56
N GLY A 60 5.33 -8.78 -10.95
CA GLY A 60 6.44 -8.44 -10.05
C GLY A 60 6.28 -7.07 -9.38
N HIS A 61 7.37 -6.60 -8.74
CA HIS A 61 7.40 -5.31 -8.04
C HIS A 61 7.06 -4.10 -8.94
N THR A 62 7.52 -4.14 -10.20
CA THR A 62 7.34 -3.05 -11.16
C THR A 62 5.96 -3.05 -11.83
N LEU A 63 5.21 -4.15 -11.71
CA LEU A 63 3.90 -4.35 -12.35
C LEU A 63 3.94 -4.30 -13.89
N ASP A 64 5.11 -4.50 -14.52
CA ASP A 64 5.26 -4.42 -15.97
C ASP A 64 4.32 -5.41 -16.70
N GLU A 65 4.11 -6.59 -16.11
CA GLU A 65 3.22 -7.63 -16.65
C GLU A 65 1.74 -7.19 -16.70
N ALA A 66 1.37 -6.20 -15.90
CA ALA A 66 0.01 -5.70 -15.76
C ALA A 66 -0.16 -4.25 -16.23
N ALA A 67 0.83 -3.65 -16.90
CA ALA A 67 0.89 -2.21 -17.20
C ALA A 67 -0.39 -1.64 -17.85
N GLY A 68 -0.99 -2.37 -18.80
CA GLY A 68 -2.24 -1.95 -19.45
C GLY A 68 -3.43 -1.90 -18.48
N SER A 69 -3.62 -2.97 -17.70
CA SER A 69 -4.67 -3.04 -16.68
C SER A 69 -4.44 -2.02 -15.56
N LEU A 70 -3.18 -1.83 -15.14
CA LEU A 70 -2.77 -0.85 -14.15
C LEU A 70 -3.15 0.56 -14.59
N TYR A 71 -2.86 0.92 -15.85
CA TYR A 71 -3.20 2.24 -16.39
C TYR A 71 -4.71 2.52 -16.34
N VAL A 72 -5.52 1.54 -16.73
CA VAL A 72 -6.99 1.65 -16.70
C VAL A 72 -7.48 1.83 -15.26
N GLU A 73 -6.99 1.02 -14.34
CA GLU A 73 -7.39 1.04 -12.93
C GLU A 73 -7.05 2.38 -12.26
N VAL A 74 -5.82 2.85 -12.43
CA VAL A 74 -5.36 4.12 -11.87
C VAL A 74 -6.15 5.28 -12.48
N LYS A 75 -6.34 5.30 -13.81
CA LYS A 75 -7.13 6.34 -14.47
C LYS A 75 -8.56 6.38 -13.96
N ALA A 76 -9.23 5.22 -13.87
CA ALA A 76 -10.61 5.13 -13.38
C ALA A 76 -10.73 5.62 -11.93
N TRP A 77 -9.79 5.24 -11.06
CA TRP A 77 -9.76 5.70 -9.67
C TRP A 77 -9.62 7.22 -9.58
N LEU A 78 -8.67 7.80 -10.32
CA LEU A 78 -8.42 9.24 -10.35
C LEU A 78 -9.64 10.01 -10.86
N LEU A 79 -10.23 9.61 -11.99
CA LEU A 79 -11.43 10.25 -12.54
C LEU A 79 -12.61 10.24 -11.54
N LYS A 80 -12.75 9.17 -10.75
CA LYS A 80 -13.84 9.03 -9.77
C LYS A 80 -13.63 9.86 -8.50
N HIS A 81 -12.38 10.13 -8.13
CA HIS A 81 -12.05 10.59 -6.78
C HIS A 81 -11.26 11.91 -6.72
N LEU A 82 -10.70 12.38 -7.83
CA LEU A 82 -10.11 13.72 -7.92
C LEU A 82 -11.18 14.77 -8.24
N PRO A 83 -11.42 15.74 -7.33
CA PRO A 83 -12.33 16.85 -7.60
C PRO A 83 -11.81 17.72 -8.75
N GLY A 84 -12.72 18.20 -9.61
CA GLY A 84 -12.38 19.08 -10.73
C GLY A 84 -11.93 18.36 -12.01
N THR A 85 -12.02 17.04 -12.07
CA THR A 85 -11.78 16.30 -13.31
C THR A 85 -12.99 16.44 -14.23
N LEU A 86 -12.93 17.43 -15.13
CA LEU A 86 -13.92 17.68 -16.17
C LEU A 86 -14.03 16.46 -17.08
N VAL A 87 -15.26 15.95 -17.23
CA VAL A 87 -15.70 15.23 -18.43
C VAL A 87 -16.16 16.27 -19.44
#